data_AF-A0A2T7U7D9-F1
#
_entry.id   AF-A0A2T7U7D9-F1
#
_cell.length_a   1.000
_cell.length_b   1.000
_cell.length_c   1.000
_cell.angle_alpha   90.00
_cell.angle_beta   90.00
_cell.angle_gamma   90.00
#
_symmetry.space_group_name_H-M   'P 1'
#
loop_
_entity.id
_entity.type
_entity.pdbx_description
1 polymer ?
#
loop_
_entity_poly.entity_id
_entity_poly.type
_entity_poly.pdbx_seq_one_letter_code
_entity_poly.pdbx_strand_id
1 'polypeptide(L)'
;MLPQLQYFQLGKNGLYYGNYGGLDYSAGAEDETITGTSADPAPVDAYDQLFYEHDLALQQASNPGIRLEAHVQVVEGVYRLLSDAAAAWNIF
;
A
#
# COMPACT_ATOMS: atom_id res chain seq x y z
N MET A 1 7.17 -10.10 1.15
CA MET A 1 6.95 -11.05 0.03
C MET A 1 6.57 -10.25 -1.20
N LEU A 2 6.78 -10.78 -2.41
CA LEU A 2 6.28 -10.17 -3.64
C LEU A 2 4.74 -10.09 -3.60
N PRO A 3 4.14 -9.10 -4.30
CA PRO A 3 2.70 -9.05 -4.42
C PRO A 3 2.16 -10.30 -5.12
N GLN A 4 1.08 -10.87 -4.59
CA GLN A 4 0.47 -12.09 -5.09
C GLN A 4 -0.76 -11.78 -5.94
N LEU A 5 -0.87 -12.43 -7.10
CA LEU A 5 -1.96 -12.19 -8.05
C LEU A 5 -3.36 -12.34 -7.45
N GLN A 6 -3.52 -13.23 -6.48
CA GLN A 6 -4.80 -13.49 -5.81
C GLN A 6 -5.35 -12.32 -4.99
N TYR A 7 -4.53 -11.34 -4.66
CA TYR A 7 -4.95 -10.14 -3.92
C TYR A 7 -5.32 -8.97 -4.84
N PHE A 8 -5.18 -9.13 -6.16
CA PHE A 8 -5.67 -8.13 -7.10
C PHE A 8 -7.17 -8.31 -7.34
N GLN A 9 -7.89 -7.19 -7.35
CA GLN A 9 -9.31 -7.16 -7.65
C GLN A 9 -9.67 -5.93 -8.48
N LEU A 10 -10.69 -6.07 -9.31
CA LEU A 10 -11.29 -4.95 -10.03
C LEU A 10 -12.52 -4.49 -9.27
N GLY A 11 -12.61 -3.19 -8.99
CA GLY A 11 -13.83 -2.57 -8.52
C GLY A 11 -14.35 -1.51 -9.47
N LYS A 12 -15.15 -0.60 -8.92
CA LYS A 12 -15.84 0.46 -9.66
C LYS A 12 -14.87 1.53 -10.15
N ASN A 13 -13.88 1.90 -9.33
CA ASN A 13 -12.94 2.99 -9.65
C ASN A 13 -11.58 2.49 -10.19
N GLY A 14 -11.33 1.18 -10.22
CA GLY A 14 -10.16 0.63 -10.91
C GLY A 14 -9.64 -0.69 -10.35
N LEU A 15 -8.32 -0.82 -10.41
CA LEU A 15 -7.57 -1.97 -9.92
C LEU A 15 -7.14 -1.71 -8.47
N TYR A 16 -7.41 -2.68 -7.61
CA TYR A 16 -7.00 -2.67 -6.21
C TYR A 16 -6.14 -3.86 -5.88
N TYR A 17 -5.37 -3.73 -4.80
CA TYR A 17 -4.53 -4.76 -4.25
C TYR A 17 -4.74 -4.84 -2.74
N GLY A 18 -5.03 -6.04 -2.23
CA GLY A 18 -5.14 -6.27 -0.79
C GLY A 18 -6.22 -5.39 -0.17
N ASN A 19 -5.90 -4.75 0.95
CA ASN A 19 -6.81 -3.91 1.71
C ASN A 19 -6.56 -2.41 1.55
N TYR A 20 -5.41 -2.00 0.99
CA TYR A 20 -4.99 -0.60 0.95
C TYR A 20 -4.41 -0.15 -0.39
N GLY A 21 -4.06 -1.07 -1.30
CA GLY A 21 -3.49 -0.67 -2.59
C GLY A 21 -4.55 -0.21 -3.57
N GLY A 22 -4.64 1.10 -3.85
CA GLY A 22 -5.51 1.60 -4.92
C GLY A 22 -5.81 3.09 -4.87
N LEU A 23 -6.44 3.60 -5.93
CA LEU A 23 -6.99 4.96 -5.92
C LEU A 23 -8.31 4.95 -5.15
N ASP A 24 -8.45 5.86 -4.17
CA ASP A 24 -9.64 6.00 -3.33
C ASP A 24 -10.09 4.65 -2.72
N TYR A 25 -9.12 3.82 -2.32
CA TYR A 25 -9.36 2.49 -1.78
C TYR A 25 -8.52 2.30 -0.53
N SER A 26 -9.16 2.07 0.61
CA SER A 26 -8.50 1.87 1.90
C SER A 26 -9.41 1.03 2.79
N ALA A 27 -8.83 0.35 3.79
CA ALA A 27 -9.57 -0.48 4.75
C ALA A 27 -10.47 -1.55 4.09
N GLY A 28 -10.08 -2.05 2.92
CA GLY A 28 -10.80 -3.11 2.21
C GLY A 28 -11.93 -2.63 1.29
N ALA A 29 -12.18 -1.31 1.20
CA ALA A 29 -13.28 -0.77 0.41
C ALA A 29 -12.96 0.56 -0.28
N GLU A 30 -13.77 0.89 -1.29
CA GLU A 30 -13.73 2.17 -1.99
C GLU A 30 -14.27 3.29 -1.10
N ASP A 31 -13.67 4.48 -1.20
CA ASP A 31 -14.05 5.69 -0.47
C ASP A 31 -14.00 5.56 1.06
N GLU A 32 -13.43 4.47 1.59
CA GLU A 32 -13.23 4.26 3.02
C GLU A 32 -11.92 4.88 3.52
N THR A 33 -11.79 4.98 4.84
CA THR A 33 -10.62 5.56 5.52
C THR A 33 -10.19 4.69 6.69
N ILE A 34 -8.94 4.84 7.12
CA ILE A 34 -8.43 4.09 8.27
C ILE A 34 -9.06 4.67 9.52
N THR A 35 -9.70 3.82 10.31
CA THR A 35 -10.27 4.23 11.60
C THR A 35 -9.36 3.75 12.73
N GLY A 36 -8.87 4.68 13.55
CA GLY A 36 -7.97 4.37 14.67
C GLY A 36 -6.48 4.33 14.28
N THR A 37 -5.67 3.66 15.12
CA THR A 37 -4.21 3.61 14.99
C THR A 37 -3.68 2.23 14.58
N SER A 38 -4.56 1.25 14.39
CA SER A 38 -4.23 -0.09 13.92
C SER A 38 -4.85 -0.31 12.56
N ALA A 39 -4.15 -1.03 11.69
CA ALA A 39 -4.72 -1.49 10.44
C ALA A 39 -5.87 -2.46 10.71
N ASP A 40 -7.06 -2.11 10.26
CA ASP A 40 -8.25 -2.96 10.27
C ASP A 40 -9.01 -2.75 8.95
N PRO A 41 -9.11 -3.76 8.08
CA PRO A 41 -8.48 -5.08 8.15
C PRO A 41 -6.93 -5.04 8.04
N ALA A 42 -6.23 -6.01 8.63
CA ALA A 42 -4.77 -6.07 8.57
C ALA A 42 -4.25 -6.17 7.11
N PRO A 43 -3.11 -5.57 6.75
CA PRO A 43 -2.57 -5.68 5.40
C PRO A 43 -2.23 -7.13 5.06
N VAL A 44 -2.51 -7.55 3.83
CA VAL A 44 -2.39 -8.97 3.44
C VAL A 44 -0.95 -9.42 3.26
N ASP A 45 -0.04 -8.49 2.99
CA ASP A 45 1.40 -8.71 2.92
C ASP A 45 2.20 -7.39 3.06
N ALA A 46 3.52 -7.48 2.87
CA ALA A 46 4.42 -6.33 2.95
C ALA A 46 4.22 -5.29 1.84
N TYR A 47 3.63 -5.67 0.69
CA TYR A 47 3.31 -4.71 -0.36
C TYR A 47 2.08 -3.90 0.06
N ASP A 48 1.03 -4.56 0.55
CA ASP A 48 -0.18 -3.92 1.08
C ASP A 48 0.11 -3.04 2.31
N GLN A 49 1.05 -3.46 3.18
CA GLN A 49 1.52 -2.68 4.32
C GLN A 49 2.07 -1.30 3.92
N LEU A 50 2.79 -1.21 2.79
CA LEU A 50 3.32 0.07 2.31
C LEU A 50 2.20 1.04 1.91
N PHE A 51 1.10 0.53 1.36
CA PHE A 51 -0.06 1.35 1.03
C PHE A 51 -0.86 1.74 2.28
N TYR A 52 -0.99 0.85 3.27
CA TYR A 52 -1.56 1.23 4.57
C TYR A 52 -0.81 2.41 5.20
N GLU A 53 0.52 2.36 5.24
CA GLU A 53 1.35 3.44 5.77
C GLU A 53 1.21 4.73 4.97
N HIS A 54 1.10 4.61 3.64
CA HIS A 54 0.86 5.74 2.74
C HIS A 54 -0.48 6.41 3.00
N ASP A 55 -1.57 5.64 3.05
CA ASP A 55 -2.92 6.14 3.31
C ASP A 55 -3.02 6.79 4.68
N LEU A 56 -2.45 6.16 5.71
CA LEU A 56 -2.45 6.69 7.08
C LEU A 56 -1.71 8.04 7.13
N ALA A 57 -0.54 8.13 6.50
CA ALA A 57 0.22 9.37 6.44
C ALA A 57 -0.54 10.47 5.67
N LEU A 58 -1.21 10.14 4.56
CA LEU A 58 -2.02 11.09 3.79
C LEU A 58 -3.25 11.57 4.56
N GLN A 59 -3.91 10.70 5.31
CA GLN A 59 -5.05 11.03 6.16
C GLN A 59 -4.64 11.94 7.33
N GLN A 60 -3.45 11.73 7.91
CA GLN A 60 -2.92 12.52 9.02
C GLN A 60 -2.13 13.76 8.59
N ALA A 61 -1.85 13.92 7.29
CA ALA A 61 -1.02 14.99 6.78
C ALA A 61 -1.62 16.39 7.04
N SER A 62 -0.92 17.17 7.85
CA SER A 62 -1.30 18.56 8.17
C SER A 62 -0.82 19.59 7.14
N ASN A 63 0.07 19.19 6.22
CA ASN A 63 0.64 20.08 5.21
C ASN A 63 1.12 19.32 3.96
N PRO A 64 1.41 20.02 2.84
CA PRO A 64 1.86 19.39 1.60
C PRO A 64 3.21 18.65 1.70
N GLY A 65 4.10 19.06 2.61
CA GLY A 65 5.40 18.40 2.79
C GLY A 65 5.27 16.96 3.27
N ILE A 66 4.37 16.71 4.23
CA ILE A 66 4.08 15.35 4.74
C ILE A 66 3.49 14.48 3.63
N ARG A 67 2.62 15.05 2.78
CA ARG A 67 2.05 14.32 1.63
C ARG A 67 3.13 13.92 0.64
N LEU A 68 4.04 14.84 0.31
CA LEU A 68 5.16 14.55 -0.58
C LEU A 68 6.07 13.46 -0.01
N GLU A 69 6.39 13.53 1.28
CA GLU A 69 7.20 12.52 1.96
C GLU A 69 6.54 11.13 1.90
N ALA A 70 5.24 11.05 2.18
CA ALA A 70 4.49 9.79 2.09
C ALA A 70 4.57 9.17 0.68
N HIS A 71 4.43 9.98 -0.37
CA HIS A 71 4.57 9.52 -1.76
C HIS A 71 5.98 9.01 -2.07
N VAL A 72 7.03 9.66 -1.56
CA VAL A 72 8.41 9.19 -1.74
C VAL A 72 8.61 7.85 -1.03
N GLN A 73 8.14 7.74 0.22
CA GLN A 73 8.31 6.54 1.04
C GLN A 73 7.65 5.31 0.42
N VAL A 74 6.42 5.42 -0.09
CA VAL A 74 5.74 4.28 -0.73
C VAL A 74 6.47 3.84 -2.00
N VAL A 75 6.95 4.78 -2.83
CA VAL A 75 7.70 4.46 -4.07
C VAL A 75 9.03 3.78 -3.74
N GLU A 76 9.80 4.33 -2.79
CA GLU A 76 11.06 3.72 -2.35
C GLU A 76 10.84 2.34 -1.72
N GLY A 77 9.79 2.20 -0.91
CA GLY A 77 9.44 0.95 -0.24
C GLY A 77 9.09 -0.14 -1.26
N VAL A 78 8.25 0.17 -2.25
CA VAL A 78 7.90 -0.76 -3.33
C VAL A 78 9.14 -1.12 -4.13
N TYR A 79 9.98 -0.15 -4.50
CA TYR A 79 11.22 -0.41 -5.22
C TYR A 79 12.15 -1.36 -4.45
N ARG A 80 12.37 -1.13 -3.16
CA ARG A 80 13.18 -2.01 -2.30
C ARG A 80 12.59 -3.41 -2.21
N LEU A 81 11.29 -3.51 -1.95
CA LEU A 81 10.60 -4.80 -1.83
C LEU A 81 10.76 -5.66 -3.10
N LEU A 82 10.62 -5.04 -4.28
CA LEU A 82 10.78 -5.72 -5.55
C LEU A 82 12.26 -6.03 -5.88
N SER A 83 13.18 -5.15 -5.50
CA SER A 83 14.62 -5.34 -5.71
C SER A 83 15.18 -6.47 -4.84
N ASP A 84 14.79 -6.52 -3.57
CA ASP A 84 15.20 -7.58 -2.63
C ASP A 84 14.61 -8.93 -3.04
N ALA A 85 13.36 -8.92 -3.50
CA ALA A 85 12.77 -10.11 -4.10
C ALA A 85 13.55 -10.54 -5.35
N ALA A 86 13.82 -9.65 -6.30
CA ALA A 86 14.61 -10.01 -7.49
C ALA A 86 16.00 -10.55 -7.14
N ALA A 87 16.67 -9.99 -6.13
CA ALA A 87 17.95 -10.50 -5.63
C ALA A 87 17.83 -11.91 -5.05
N ALA A 88 16.73 -12.23 -4.36
CA ALA A 88 16.45 -13.58 -3.86
C ALA A 88 16.17 -14.61 -4.97
N TRP A 89 15.82 -14.16 -6.19
CA TRP A 89 15.64 -15.03 -7.36
C TRP A 89 16.90 -15.18 -8.22
N ASN A 90 17.94 -14.35 -8.01
CA ASN A 90 19.23 -14.43 -8.68
C ASN A 90 20.16 -15.53 -8.11
N ILE A 91 19.59 -16.63 -7.64
CA ILE A 91 20.36 -17.82 -7.22
C ILE A 91 20.45 -18.78 -8.41
N PHE A 92 21.23 -18.38 -9.42
CA PHE A 92 21.88 -19.30 -10.36
C PHE A 92 23.39 -19.24 -10.12
#